data_AF-A0A7S1DG46-F1
#
_entry.id   AF-A0A7S1DG46-F1
#
_cell.length_a   1.000
_cell.length_b   1.000
_cell.length_c   1.000
_cell.angle_alpha   90.00
_cell.angle_beta   90.00
_cell.angle_gamma   90.00
#
_symmetry.space_group_name_H-M   'P 1'
#
loop_
_entity.id
_entity.type
_entity.pdbx_description
1 polymer ?
#
loop_
_entity_poly.entity_id
_entity_poly.type
_entity_poly.pdbx_seq_one_letter_code
_entity_poly.pdbx_strand_id
1 'polypeptide(L)'
;AFDVLRHPTVANKRFLVTIGDRTVGGLNHRDQMVGPWQVPVADCAVTLADFQGFAGEAMSMGERMPLASVNAPASGRMAVAEAITNLLAAPIELPRVKLSANWMAACGEPGEDAA
;
A
#
# COMPACT_ATOMS: atom_id res chain seq x y z
N ALA A 1 -5.59 -17.49 -16.48
CA ALA A 1 -4.51 -17.42 -15.47
C ALA A 1 -3.36 -16.52 -15.92
N PHE A 2 -2.77 -16.76 -17.10
CA PHE A 2 -1.67 -15.92 -17.60
C PHE A 2 -2.05 -14.44 -17.79
N ASP A 3 -3.28 -14.12 -18.21
CA ASP A 3 -3.69 -12.73 -18.41
C ASP A 3 -3.66 -11.91 -17.12
N VAL A 4 -4.12 -12.50 -16.01
CA VAL A 4 -4.07 -11.87 -14.68
C VAL A 4 -2.62 -11.67 -14.23
N LEU A 5 -1.77 -12.69 -14.36
CA LEU A 5 -0.36 -12.60 -13.94
C LEU A 5 0.49 -11.65 -14.80
N ARG A 6 0.09 -11.43 -16.06
CA ARG A 6 0.75 -10.50 -16.98
C ARG A 6 0.24 -9.06 -16.85
N HIS A 7 -0.93 -8.86 -16.23
CA HIS A 7 -1.47 -7.51 -16.02
C HIS A 7 -0.52 -6.69 -15.14
N PRO A 8 -0.06 -5.49 -15.55
CA PRO A 8 0.95 -4.72 -14.82
C PRO A 8 0.59 -4.45 -13.35
N THR A 9 -0.69 -4.21 -13.04
CA THR A 9 -1.19 -4.04 -11.66
C THR A 9 -0.93 -5.26 -10.77
N VAL A 10 -0.88 -6.48 -11.34
CA VAL A 10 -0.66 -7.74 -10.60
C VAL A 10 0.78 -8.24 -10.72
N ALA A 11 1.41 -8.07 -11.87
CA ALA A 11 2.74 -8.60 -12.19
C ALA A 11 3.84 -8.14 -11.20
N ASN A 12 4.99 -8.81 -11.23
CA ASN A 12 6.13 -8.51 -10.36
C ASN A 12 6.59 -7.04 -10.50
N LYS A 13 6.81 -6.36 -9.37
CA LYS A 13 7.16 -4.92 -9.30
C LYS A 13 8.65 -4.64 -9.12
N ARG A 14 9.54 -5.62 -9.33
CA ARG A 14 10.99 -5.49 -9.09
C ARG A 14 11.60 -4.26 -9.76
N PHE A 15 11.18 -3.94 -10.99
CA PHE A 15 11.68 -2.79 -11.73
C PHE A 15 11.40 -1.42 -11.07
N LEU A 16 10.36 -1.33 -10.22
CA LEU A 16 10.06 -0.14 -9.42
C LEU A 16 10.77 -0.17 -8.07
N VAL A 17 11.02 -1.36 -7.52
CA VAL A 17 11.56 -1.53 -6.16
C VAL A 17 13.08 -1.38 -6.12
N THR A 18 13.81 -1.99 -7.06
CA THR A 18 15.27 -2.10 -6.97
C THR A 18 16.02 -0.84 -7.38
N ILE A 19 15.34 0.11 -8.01
CA ILE A 19 15.93 1.37 -8.45
C ILE A 19 16.06 2.41 -7.32
N GLY A 20 15.31 2.22 -6.22
CA GLY A 20 15.38 3.06 -5.03
C GLY A 20 16.18 2.39 -3.91
N ASP A 21 16.90 3.20 -3.14
CA ASP A 21 17.52 2.77 -1.89
C ASP A 21 16.45 2.38 -0.87
N ARG A 22 16.71 1.32 -0.09
CA ARG A 22 15.79 0.79 0.93
C ARG A 22 16.48 0.51 2.28
N THR A 23 17.72 0.96 2.45
CA THR A 23 18.58 0.61 3.59
C THR A 23 19.24 1.82 4.25
N VAL A 24 19.27 2.97 3.58
CA VAL A 24 19.82 4.21 4.10
C VAL A 24 19.21 4.54 5.46
N GLY A 25 20.06 4.95 6.40
CA GLY A 25 19.67 5.22 7.80
C GLY A 25 19.65 3.98 8.70
N GLY A 26 19.69 2.75 8.17
CA GLY A 26 19.86 1.53 8.97
C GLY A 26 18.66 1.13 9.83
N LEU A 27 17.52 1.81 9.69
CA LEU A 27 16.30 1.59 10.49
C LEU A 27 15.18 0.89 9.70
N ASN A 28 15.44 0.47 8.45
CA ASN A 28 14.46 -0.29 7.68
C ASN A 28 14.39 -1.74 8.19
N HIS A 29 13.25 -2.12 8.77
CA HIS A 29 12.99 -3.47 9.26
C HIS A 29 12.24 -4.34 8.25
N ARG A 30 11.38 -3.71 7.44
CA ARG A 30 10.61 -4.39 6.39
C ARG A 30 10.53 -3.55 5.14
N ASP A 31 11.25 -3.99 4.11
CA ASP A 31 11.11 -3.51 2.75
C ASP A 31 10.19 -4.44 1.93
N GLN A 32 10.00 -4.11 0.66
CA GLN A 32 9.10 -4.83 -0.24
C GLN A 32 9.58 -6.27 -0.53
N MET A 33 10.89 -6.54 -0.41
CA MET A 33 11.53 -7.79 -0.82
C MET A 33 11.45 -8.85 0.29
N VAL A 34 10.81 -9.98 0.02
CA VAL A 34 10.51 -10.99 1.04
C VAL A 34 11.32 -12.28 0.84
N GLY A 35 11.87 -12.77 1.95
CA GLY A 35 12.46 -14.10 2.09
C GLY A 35 13.76 -14.32 1.30
N PRO A 36 14.34 -15.54 1.34
CA PRO A 36 15.63 -15.82 0.71
C PRO A 36 15.70 -15.53 -0.80
N TRP A 37 14.55 -15.54 -1.48
CA TRP A 37 14.45 -15.27 -2.92
C TRP A 37 14.17 -13.81 -3.27
N GLN A 38 14.04 -12.92 -2.27
CA GLN A 38 13.85 -11.49 -2.43
C GLN A 38 12.75 -11.17 -3.47
N VAL A 39 11.55 -11.67 -3.21
CA VAL A 39 10.37 -11.46 -4.06
C VAL A 39 9.61 -10.22 -3.57
N PRO A 40 9.30 -9.21 -4.42
CA PRO A 40 8.67 -7.97 -4.00
C PRO A 40 7.17 -8.14 -3.70
N VAL A 41 6.84 -8.67 -2.52
CA VAL A 41 5.45 -9.03 -2.13
C VAL A 41 5.12 -8.70 -0.67
N ALA A 42 5.90 -7.86 0.03
CA ALA A 42 5.50 -7.41 1.35
C ALA A 42 4.29 -6.46 1.27
N ASP A 43 3.29 -6.67 2.13
CA ASP A 43 2.06 -5.87 2.13
C ASP A 43 2.23 -4.47 2.76
N CYS A 44 3.17 -4.33 3.70
CA CYS A 44 3.46 -3.08 4.39
C CYS A 44 4.97 -2.89 4.59
N ALA A 45 5.36 -1.63 4.77
CA ALA A 45 6.71 -1.25 5.17
C ALA A 45 6.78 -1.00 6.68
N VAL A 46 7.90 -1.35 7.31
CA VAL A 46 8.13 -1.16 8.74
C VAL A 46 9.51 -0.56 8.97
N THR A 47 9.57 0.52 9.74
CA THR A 47 10.80 1.18 10.20
C THR A 47 10.90 1.09 11.71
N LEU A 48 12.13 1.04 12.23
CA LEU A 48 12.40 1.16 13.67
C LEU A 48 12.53 2.63 14.05
N ALA A 49 12.07 2.97 15.25
CA ALA A 49 12.19 4.32 15.80
C ALA A 49 13.63 4.66 16.22
N ASP A 50 14.40 3.65 16.62
CA ASP A 50 15.80 3.79 17.03
C ASP A 50 16.59 2.47 16.86
N PHE A 51 17.88 2.48 17.22
CA PHE A 51 18.78 1.32 17.13
C PHE A 51 18.82 0.43 18.37
N GLN A 52 17.99 0.70 19.38
CA GLN A 52 18.04 0.03 20.69
C GLN A 52 16.78 -0.81 20.95
N GLY A 53 15.61 -0.29 20.60
CA GLY A 53 14.31 -0.91 20.81
C GLY A 53 13.72 -1.53 19.55
N PHE A 54 12.50 -2.06 19.71
CA PHE A 54 11.70 -2.65 18.63
C PHE A 54 10.45 -1.82 18.29
N ALA A 55 10.32 -0.62 18.88
CA ALA A 55 9.27 0.31 18.51
C ALA A 55 9.55 0.89 17.11
N GLY A 56 8.49 1.35 16.43
CA GLY A 56 8.62 1.81 15.06
C GLY A 56 7.32 2.26 14.43
N GLU A 57 7.38 2.50 13.13
CA GLU A 57 6.27 2.93 12.29
C GLU A 57 5.93 1.86 11.23
N ALA A 58 4.65 1.79 10.86
CA ALA A 58 4.17 0.93 9.78
C ALA A 58 3.42 1.76 8.73
N MET A 59 3.65 1.45 7.46
CA MET A 59 3.04 2.13 6.32
C MET A 59 2.45 1.12 5.36
N SER A 60 1.21 1.36 4.90
CA SER A 60 0.60 0.61 3.80
C SER A 60 -0.12 1.57 2.86
N MET A 61 -0.59 1.03 1.74
CA MET A 61 -1.46 1.72 0.80
C MET A 61 -2.62 0.80 0.41
N GLY A 62 -3.75 1.40 0.07
CA GLY A 62 -4.89 0.72 -0.51
C GLY A 62 -5.55 1.61 -1.55
N GLU A 63 -5.93 1.04 -2.68
CA GLU A 63 -6.59 1.74 -3.78
C GLU A 63 -7.47 0.77 -4.55
N ARG A 64 -8.65 1.23 -5.02
CA ARG A 64 -9.50 0.44 -5.92
C ARG A 64 -10.19 1.29 -6.96
N MET A 65 -9.44 2.19 -7.59
CA MET A 65 -9.99 3.20 -8.52
C MET A 65 -10.90 2.62 -9.62
N PRO A 66 -10.61 1.49 -10.29
CA PRO A 66 -11.50 0.94 -11.30
C PRO A 66 -12.93 0.64 -10.79
N LEU A 67 -13.10 0.33 -9.50
CA LEU A 67 -14.42 0.10 -8.90
C LEU A 67 -15.28 1.37 -8.88
N ALA A 68 -14.66 2.56 -8.92
CA ALA A 68 -15.38 3.83 -8.89
C ALA A 68 -16.28 4.02 -10.12
N SER A 69 -15.89 3.46 -11.27
CA SER A 69 -16.67 3.48 -12.52
C SER A 69 -18.04 2.81 -12.41
N VAL A 70 -18.24 1.95 -11.40
CA VAL A 70 -19.51 1.25 -11.12
C VAL A 70 -20.10 1.71 -9.80
N ASN A 71 -19.27 1.95 -8.77
CA ASN A 71 -19.69 2.35 -7.44
C ASN A 71 -18.58 3.13 -6.73
N ALA A 72 -18.56 4.45 -6.90
CA ALA A 72 -17.60 5.36 -6.27
C ALA A 72 -17.52 5.22 -4.73
N PRO A 73 -18.63 5.19 -3.97
CA PRO A 73 -18.56 4.95 -2.53
C PRO A 73 -17.95 3.59 -2.15
N ALA A 74 -18.16 2.54 -2.94
CA ALA A 74 -17.56 1.24 -2.69
C ALA A 74 -16.05 1.25 -2.94
N SER A 75 -15.58 1.97 -3.96
CA SER A 75 -14.14 2.18 -4.20
C SER A 75 -13.45 2.78 -2.98
N GLY A 76 -14.03 3.83 -2.39
CA GLY A 76 -13.51 4.44 -1.16
C GLY A 76 -13.45 3.48 0.02
N ARG A 77 -14.51 2.68 0.24
CA ARG A 77 -14.51 1.64 1.31
C ARG A 77 -13.45 0.56 1.07
N MET A 78 -13.29 0.12 -0.18
CA MET A 78 -12.28 -0.87 -0.55
C MET A 78 -10.86 -0.34 -0.35
N ALA A 79 -10.60 0.93 -0.69
CA ALA A 79 -9.29 1.55 -0.48
C ALA A 79 -8.91 1.59 1.02
N VAL A 80 -9.85 1.99 1.89
CA VAL A 80 -9.65 1.96 3.34
C VAL A 80 -9.45 0.53 3.85
N ALA A 81 -10.28 -0.42 3.39
CA ALA A 81 -10.19 -1.82 3.79
C ALA A 81 -8.84 -2.43 3.39
N GLU A 82 -8.39 -2.23 2.15
CA GLU A 82 -7.12 -2.75 1.63
C GLU A 82 -5.92 -2.18 2.39
N ALA A 83 -5.92 -0.87 2.68
CA ALA A 83 -4.87 -0.25 3.49
C ALA A 83 -4.80 -0.89 4.89
N ILE A 84 -5.95 -1.10 5.55
CA ILE A 84 -5.99 -1.75 6.87
C ILE A 84 -5.53 -3.21 6.77
N THR A 85 -6.04 -3.99 5.82
CA THR A 85 -5.66 -5.41 5.69
C THR A 85 -4.18 -5.59 5.41
N ASN A 86 -3.58 -4.68 4.62
CA ASN A 86 -2.13 -4.68 4.39
C ASN A 86 -1.35 -4.34 5.68
N LEU A 87 -1.83 -3.39 6.49
CA LEU A 87 -1.21 -3.04 7.79
C LEU A 87 -1.27 -4.17 8.82
N LEU A 88 -2.25 -5.08 8.74
CA LEU A 88 -2.38 -6.19 9.68
C LEU A 88 -1.21 -7.20 9.58
N ALA A 89 -0.34 -7.09 8.57
CA ALA A 89 0.93 -7.79 8.52
C ALA A 89 1.97 -7.26 9.54
N ALA A 90 1.71 -6.13 10.19
CA ALA A 90 2.53 -5.53 11.24
C ALA A 90 1.81 -5.54 12.61
N PRO A 91 2.57 -5.53 13.73
CA PRO A 91 1.99 -5.50 15.08
C PRO A 91 1.46 -4.10 15.44
N ILE A 92 0.22 -3.79 15.00
CA ILE A 92 -0.43 -2.49 15.23
C ILE A 92 -1.68 -2.59 16.12
N GLU A 93 -2.05 -1.45 16.71
CA GLU A 93 -3.35 -1.24 17.34
C GLU A 93 -4.19 -0.31 16.46
N LEU A 94 -5.39 -0.73 16.06
CA LEU A 94 -6.25 0.04 15.15
C LEU A 94 -6.48 1.50 15.57
N PRO A 95 -6.70 1.86 16.85
CA PRO A 95 -6.87 3.26 17.26
C PRO A 95 -5.67 4.17 16.97
N ARG A 96 -4.48 3.60 16.78
CA ARG A 96 -3.25 4.35 16.45
C ARG A 96 -3.10 4.64 14.95
N VAL A 97 -3.84 3.93 14.09
CA VAL A 97 -3.76 4.09 12.64
C VAL A 97 -4.27 5.47 12.24
N LYS A 98 -3.50 6.17 11.41
CA LYS A 98 -3.86 7.44 10.77
C LYS A 98 -3.87 7.24 9.26
N LEU A 99 -4.91 7.73 8.59
CA LEU A 99 -5.06 7.60 7.15
C LEU A 99 -4.81 8.96 6.49
N SER A 100 -4.01 8.95 5.42
CA SER A 100 -3.96 10.04 4.45
C SER A 100 -4.91 9.70 3.30
N ALA A 101 -5.97 10.49 3.14
CA ALA A 101 -6.91 10.34 2.05
C ALA A 101 -6.54 11.31 0.92
N ASN A 102 -6.07 10.77 -0.20
CA ASN A 102 -5.72 11.53 -1.39
C ASN A 102 -6.80 11.30 -2.45
N TRP A 103 -7.52 12.36 -2.79
CA TRP A 103 -8.68 12.30 -3.69
C TRP A 103 -8.28 12.76 -5.09
N MET A 104 -8.60 11.94 -6.08
CA MET A 104 -8.43 12.26 -7.49
C MET A 104 -9.77 12.06 -8.17
N ALA A 105 -10.25 13.07 -8.87
CA ALA A 105 -11.49 13.05 -9.64
C ALA A 105 -11.34 13.95 -10.87
N ALA A 106 -12.09 13.65 -11.94
CA ALA A 106 -12.21 14.52 -13.09
C ALA A 106 -13.34 15.54 -12.85
N CYS A 107 -13.06 16.56 -12.04
CA CYS A 107 -14.08 17.54 -11.63
C CYS A 107 -14.78 18.19 -12.83
N GLY A 108 -16.11 18.29 -12.78
CA GLY A 108 -16.96 18.82 -13.85
C GLY A 108 -17.41 17.79 -14.90
N GLU A 109 -16.89 16.55 -14.87
CA GLU A 109 -17.39 15.47 -15.71
C GLU A 109 -18.72 14.92 -15.14
N PRO A 110 -19.74 14.64 -15.98
CA PRO A 110 -21.01 14.12 -15.51
C PRO A 110 -20.88 12.84 -14.69
N GLY A 111 -21.25 12.90 -13.40
CA GLY A 111 -21.22 11.77 -12.48
C GLY A 111 -19.95 11.64 -11.63
N GLU A 112 -18.91 12.46 -11.88
CA GLU A 112 -17.66 12.45 -11.10
C GLU A 112 -17.64 13.49 -9.97
N ASP A 113 -18.48 14.51 -10.06
CA ASP A 113 -18.66 15.48 -8.98
C ASP A 113 -19.43 14.88 -7.80
N ALA A 114 -19.09 15.34 -6.59
CA ALA A 114 -19.88 15.01 -5.42
C ALA A 114 -21.31 15.51 -5.59
N ALA A 115 -22.28 14.62 -5.36
CA ALA A 115 -23.69 14.98 -5.24
C ALA A 115 -23.97 15.85 -4.01
#